data_AF-A0A5K8A5D9-F1
#
_entry.id   AF-A0A5K8A5D9-F1
#
_cell.length_a   1.000
_cell.length_b   1.000
_cell.length_c   1.000
_cell.angle_alpha   90.00
_cell.angle_beta   90.00
_cell.angle_gamma   90.00
#
_symmetry.space_group_name_H-M   'P 1'
#
loop_
_entity.id
_entity.type
_entity.pdbx_description
1 polymer ?
#
loop_
_entity_poly.entity_id
_entity_poly.type
_entity_poly.pdbx_seq_one_letter_code
_entity_poly.pdbx_strand_id
1 'polypeptide(L)' 'MDKAEEEPELAFAVNATGPENLAVAAKNTGSRLIHISTDYIFDGTACTPTNPTHFEESKNK' A
#
# COMPACT_ATOMS: atom_id res chain seq x y z
N MET A 1 3.45 12.53 14.06
CA MET A 1 3.01 13.55 13.10
C MET A 1 3.10 12.88 11.75
N ASP A 2 1.95 12.60 11.15
CA ASP A 2 1.86 11.77 9.95
C ASP A 2 2.27 12.60 8.74
N LYS A 3 3.57 12.58 8.40
CA LYS A 3 4.12 13.38 7.28
C LYS A 3 3.46 13.01 5.95
N ALA A 4 2.85 11.83 5.84
CA ALA A 4 2.10 11.44 4.66
C ALA A 4 0.83 12.29 4.46
N GLU A 5 0.23 12.80 5.54
CA GLU A 5 -0.95 13.67 5.48
C GLU A 5 -0.58 15.10 5.07
N GLU A 6 0.62 15.55 5.41
CA GLU A 6 1.12 16.90 5.10
C GLU A 6 1.61 17.02 3.65
N GLU A 7 2.14 15.93 3.09
CA GLU A 7 2.74 15.88 1.76
C GLU A 7 2.17 14.73 0.91
N PRO A 8 0.87 14.81 0.51
CA PRO A 8 0.17 13.69 -0.12
C PRO A 8 0.77 13.28 -1.48
N GLU A 9 1.29 14.23 -2.26
CA GLU A 9 1.93 13.92 -3.54
C GLU A 9 3.24 13.14 -3.36
N LEU A 10 4.06 13.55 -2.39
CA LEU A 10 5.30 12.83 -2.07
C LEU A 10 4.98 11.45 -1.50
N ALA A 11 3.99 11.38 -0.59
CA ALA A 11 3.53 10.12 -0.02
C ALA A 11 3.04 9.17 -1.11
N PHE A 12 2.28 9.67 -2.09
CA PHE A 12 1.82 8.86 -3.22
C PHE A 12 2.98 8.40 -4.11
N ALA A 13 3.91 9.30 -4.46
CA ALA A 13 5.09 8.96 -5.26
C ALA A 13 5.94 7.87 -4.60
N VAL A 14 6.10 7.92 -3.28
CA VAL A 14 6.87 6.92 -2.53
C VAL A 14 6.10 5.62 -2.33
N ASN A 15 4.84 5.68 -1.89
CA ASN A 15 4.10 4.50 -1.42
C ASN A 15 3.33 3.77 -2.53
N ALA A 16 3.00 4.43 -3.64
CA ALA A 16 2.33 3.80 -4.77
C ALA A 16 3.29 3.62 -5.95
N THR A 17 3.86 4.72 -6.47
CA THR A 17 4.71 4.69 -7.66
C THR A 17 6.05 4.00 -7.41
N GLY A 18 6.63 4.15 -6.20
CA GLY A 18 7.87 3.46 -5.80
C GLY A 18 7.78 1.93 -5.92
N PRO A 19 6.84 1.27 -5.21
CA PRO A 19 6.63 -0.17 -5.33
C PRO A 19 6.30 -0.65 -6.75
N GLU A 20 5.55 0.13 -7.53
CA GLU A 20 5.27 -0.20 -8.94
C GLU A 20 6.57 -0.30 -9.75
N ASN A 21 7.44 0.70 -9.65
CA ASN A 21 8.74 0.71 -10.32
C ASN A 21 9.62 -0.48 -9.89
N LEU A 22 9.63 -0.80 -8.59
CA LEU A 22 10.35 -1.95 -8.05
C LEU A 22 9.78 -3.27 -8.59
N ALA A 23 8.47 -3.39 -8.73
CA ALA A 23 7.82 -4.58 -9.29
C ALA A 23 8.19 -4.78 -10.76
N VAL A 24 8.20 -3.70 -11.56
CA VAL A 24 8.66 -3.74 -12.96
C VAL A 24 10.13 -4.17 -13.03
N ALA A 25 11.01 -3.60 -12.21
CA ALA A 25 12.42 -3.95 -12.17
C ALA A 25 12.66 -5.40 -11.70
N ALA A 26 11.94 -5.85 -10.67
CA ALA A 26 12.04 -7.22 -10.17
C ALA A 26 11.59 -8.23 -11.23
N LYS A 27 10.49 -7.95 -11.94
CA LYS A 27 10.02 -8.77 -13.07
C LYS A 27 11.07 -8.86 -14.18
N ASN A 28 11.68 -7.73 -14.56
CA ASN A 28 12.69 -7.70 -15.62
C ASN A 28 13.99 -8.44 -15.26
N THR A 29 14.30 -8.55 -13.97
CA THR A 29 15.52 -9.21 -13.47
C THR A 29 15.29 -10.63 -12.98
N GLY A 30 14.04 -11.12 -12.97
CA GLY A 30 13.68 -12.40 -12.37
C GLY A 30 13.84 -12.43 -10.84
N SER A 31 13.88 -11.26 -10.20
CA SER A 31 14.03 -11.14 -8.74
C SER A 31 12.70 -11.32 -8.02
N ARG A 32 12.76 -11.71 -6.75
CA ARG A 32 11.59 -11.71 -5.85
C ARG A 32 11.47 -10.36 -5.16
N LEU A 33 10.26 -9.79 -5.17
CA LEU A 33 9.92 -8.57 -4.44
C LEU A 33 9.01 -8.93 -3.26
N ILE A 34 9.35 -8.45 -2.06
CA ILE A 34 8.49 -8.49 -0.88
C ILE A 34 8.10 -7.05 -0.57
N HIS A 35 6.83 -6.71 -0.76
CA HIS A 35 6.28 -5.39 -0.44
C HIS A 35 5.60 -5.46 0.94
N ILE A 36 6.12 -4.71 1.90
CA ILE A 36 5.56 -4.62 3.24
C ILE A 36 4.52 -3.50 3.24
N SER A 37 3.29 -3.83 3.63
CA SER A 37 2.17 -2.89 3.74
C SER A 37 1.83 -2.62 5.21
N THR A 38 0.84 -1.77 5.42
CA THR A 38 0.27 -1.39 6.73
C THR A 38 -1.19 -1.84 6.84
N ASP A 39 -1.68 -2.02 8.05
CA ASP A 39 -3.09 -2.23 8.37
C ASP A 39 -3.93 -0.94 8.29
N TYR A 40 -3.30 0.22 8.12
CA TYR A 40 -3.97 1.52 7.95
C TYR A 40 -4.84 1.61 6.69
N ILE A 41 -4.78 0.61 5.80
CA ILE A 41 -5.67 0.50 4.65
C ILE A 41 -7.09 0.04 5.04
N PHE A 42 -7.27 -0.50 6.25
CA PHE A 42 -8.56 -0.92 6.76
C PHE A 42 -9.19 0.21 7.58
N ASP A 43 -10.52 0.32 7.54
CA ASP A 43 -11.26 1.36 8.26
C ASP A 43 -11.32 1.16 9.79
N GLY A 44 -10.77 0.04 10.28
CA GLY A 44 -10.71 -0.30 11.70
C GLY A 44 -12.05 -0.67 12.33
N THR A 45 -13.12 -0.82 11.53
CA THR A 45 -14.47 -1.10 12.06
C THR A 45 -14.77 -2.59 12.24
N ALA A 46 -13.91 -3.46 11.70
CA ALA A 46 -14.07 -4.90 11.80
C ALA A 46 -13.83 -5.40 13.23
N CYS A 47 -14.85 -6.01 13.84
CA CYS A 47 -14.76 -6.65 15.17
C CYS A 47 -14.19 -8.09 15.11
N THR A 48 -13.74 -8.54 13.94
CA THR A 48 -13.16 -9.87 13.72
C THR A 48 -11.88 -9.72 12.92
N PRO A 49 -10.88 -10.62 13.07
CA PRO A 49 -9.67 -10.60 12.26
C PRO A 49 -10.00 -10.51 10.78
N THR A 50 -9.50 -9.48 10.11
CA THR A 50 -9.66 -9.31 8.67
C THR A 50 -8.78 -10.33 7.95
N ASN A 51 -9.37 -11.02 6.97
CA ASN A 51 -8.60 -11.89 6.09
C ASN A 51 -7.71 -10.99 5.21
N PRO A 52 -6.40 -11.24 5.07
CA PRO A 52 -5.51 -10.44 4.23
C PRO A 52 -5.86 -10.45 2.73
N THR A 53 -6.73 -11.35 2.27
CA THR A 53 -7.31 -11.32 0.91
C THR A 53 -8.66 -10.60 0.84
N HIS A 54 -9.18 -10.13 1.98
CA HIS A 54 -10.38 -9.32 2.04
C HIS A 54 -9.99 -7.87 1.78
N PHE A 55 -10.21 -7.42 0.56
CA PHE A 55 -10.05 -6.03 0.18
C PHE A 55 -11.41 -5.35 0.41
N GLU A 56 -11.50 -4.53 1.46
CA GLU A 56 -12.54 -3.50 1.51
C GLU A 56 -12.27 -2.58 0.31
N GLU A 57 -13.18 -2.53 -0.66
CA GLU A 57 -13.09 -1.53 -1.72
C GLU A 57 -13.02 -0.18 -1.02
N SER A 58 -11.86 0.49 -1.09
CA SER A 58 -11.70 1.83 -0.57
C SER A 58 -12.80 2.67 -1.19
N LYS A 59 -13.84 2.98 -0.41
CA LYS A 59 -14.97 3.77 -0.87
C LYS A 59 -14.38 5.09 -1.36
N ASN A 60 -14.39 5.22 -2.68
CA ASN A 60 -14.13 6.37 -3.51
C ASN A 60 -14.01 7.67 -2.68
N LYS A 61 -12.79 8.19 -2.53
CA LYS A 61 -12.55 9.58 -2.16
C LYS A 61 -12.08 10.34 -3.39
#